data_AF-A0A2D7F5V9-F1
#
_entry.id   AF-A0A2D7F5V9-F1
#
_cell.length_a   1.000
_cell.length_b   1.000
_cell.length_c   1.000
_cell.angle_alpha   90.00
_cell.angle_beta   90.00
_cell.angle_gamma   90.00
#
_symmetry.space_group_name_H-M   'P 1'
#
loop_
_entity.id
_entity.type
_entity.pdbx_description
1 polymer ?
#
loop_
_entity_poly.entity_id
_entity_poly.type
_entity_poly.pdbx_seq_one_letter_code
_entity_poly.pdbx_strand_id
1 'polypeptide(L)'
;MVLNMQQLIESGRIADIILVLVALEIVGFALLQRLTWRAPKLADLIGTLLSGLFLIAALRSGLTGADWTVTATFLTAALLSHLFDLWRRWPSS
;
A
#
# COMPACT_ATOMS: atom_id res chain seq x y z
N MET A 1 15.40 19.05 -20.50
CA MET A 1 15.10 19.08 -19.05
C MET A 1 14.06 18.00 -18.70
N VAL A 2 14.37 16.72 -18.96
CA VAL A 2 13.49 15.56 -18.65
C VAL A 2 14.19 14.56 -17.71
N LEU A 3 15.48 14.80 -17.40
CA LEU A 3 16.32 13.95 -16.55
C LEU A 3 15.81 13.80 -15.11
N ASN A 4 14.97 14.72 -14.61
CA ASN A 4 14.49 14.68 -13.22
C ASN A 4 13.44 13.61 -12.96
N MET A 5 12.53 13.33 -13.91
CA MET A 5 11.49 12.31 -13.68
C MET A 5 12.05 10.90 -13.77
N GLN A 6 12.94 10.63 -14.73
CA GLN A 6 13.53 9.32 -14.91
C GLN A 6 14.37 8.90 -13.70
N GLN A 7 15.22 9.79 -13.18
CA GLN A 7 16.00 9.52 -11.97
C GLN A 7 15.14 9.28 -10.73
N LEU A 8 13.99 9.95 -10.62
CA LEU A 8 13.07 9.76 -9.50
C LEU A 8 12.40 8.37 -9.53
N ILE A 9 12.16 7.84 -10.74
CA ILE A 9 11.59 6.50 -10.96
C ILE A 9 12.67 5.43 -10.74
N GLU A 10 13.82 5.55 -11.40
CA GLU A 10 14.92 4.56 -11.30
C GLU A 10 15.49 4.45 -9.88
N SER A 11 15.51 5.53 -9.12
CA SER A 11 15.98 5.49 -7.72
C SER A 11 15.00 4.83 -6.76
N GLY A 12 13.77 4.50 -7.18
CA GLY A 12 12.72 3.99 -6.31
C GLY A 12 12.12 5.02 -5.35
N ARG A 13 12.59 6.28 -5.37
CA ARG A 13 12.11 7.36 -4.50
C ARG A 13 10.62 7.64 -4.65
N ILE A 14 10.06 7.41 -5.84
CA ILE A 14 8.62 7.53 -6.06
C ILE A 14 7.83 6.56 -5.16
N ALA A 15 8.33 5.35 -4.94
CA ALA A 15 7.70 4.38 -4.05
C ALA A 15 7.78 4.82 -2.59
N ASP A 16 8.91 5.39 -2.17
CA ASP A 16 9.06 5.95 -0.81
C ASP A 16 8.06 7.10 -0.56
N ILE A 17 7.85 7.99 -1.55
CA ILE A 17 6.85 9.07 -1.46
C ILE A 17 5.44 8.49 -1.31
N ILE A 18 5.08 7.49 -2.11
CA ILE A 18 3.75 6.88 -2.04
C ILE A 18 3.58 6.14 -0.69
N LEU A 19 4.61 5.46 -0.19
CA LEU A 19 4.58 4.84 1.15
C LEU A 19 4.32 5.87 2.25
N VAL A 20 4.96 7.04 2.19
CA VAL A 20 4.71 8.13 3.13
C VAL A 20 3.28 8.64 3.02
N LEU A 21 2.74 8.81 1.80
CA LEU A 21 1.35 9.23 1.60
C LEU A 21 0.35 8.22 2.15
N VAL A 22 0.56 6.92 1.92
CA VAL A 22 -0.28 5.86 2.50
C VAL A 22 -0.19 5.85 4.02
N ALA A 23 1.01 6.02 4.59
CA ALA A 23 1.18 6.14 6.04
C ALA A 23 0.43 7.36 6.61
N LEU A 24 0.48 8.50 5.92
CA LEU A 24 -0.29 9.69 6.29
C LEU A 24 -1.79 9.46 6.17
N GLU A 25 -2.25 8.70 5.17
CA GLU A 25 -3.65 8.32 5.03
C GLU A 25 -4.12 7.44 6.20
N ILE A 26 -3.32 6.45 6.59
CA ILE A 26 -3.59 5.60 7.77
C ILE A 26 -3.69 6.43 9.05
N VAL A 27 -2.72 7.32 9.27
CA VAL A 27 -2.71 8.21 10.45
C VAL A 27 -3.88 9.19 10.41
N GLY A 28 -4.15 9.78 9.25
CA GLY A 28 -5.27 10.68 9.03
C GLY A 28 -6.61 10.02 9.32
N PHE A 29 -6.84 8.81 8.77
CA PHE A 29 -8.03 8.02 9.05
C PHE A 29 -8.13 7.65 10.53
N ALA A 30 -7.04 7.24 11.18
CA ALA A 30 -7.04 6.91 12.61
C ALA A 30 -7.38 8.13 13.49
N LEU A 31 -6.86 9.31 13.16
CA LEU A 31 -7.18 10.57 13.84
C LEU A 31 -8.65 10.96 13.60
N LEU A 32 -9.11 10.94 12.35
CA LEU A 32 -10.50 11.21 11.98
C LEU A 32 -11.47 10.27 12.70
N GLN A 33 -11.13 8.98 12.85
CA GLN A 33 -11.93 8.01 13.59
C GLN A 33 -12.03 8.35 15.08
N ARG A 34 -10.96 8.89 15.67
CA ARG A 34 -10.98 9.38 17.06
C ARG A 34 -11.82 10.64 17.22
N LEU A 35 -11.85 11.51 16.21
CA LEU A 35 -12.64 12.73 16.24
C LEU A 35 -14.11 12.50 15.85
N THR A 36 -14.39 11.49 15.02
CA THR A 36 -15.69 11.27 14.39
C THR A 36 -16.11 9.80 14.47
N TRP A 37 -17.11 9.49 15.30
CA TRP A 37 -17.72 8.16 15.45
C TRP A 37 -18.44 7.61 14.21
N ARG A 38 -18.44 8.35 13.10
CA ARG A 38 -19.09 8.00 11.82
C ARG A 38 -18.14 7.52 10.73
N ALA A 39 -16.83 7.52 10.98
CA ALA A 39 -15.89 6.99 10.00
C ALA A 39 -16.01 5.46 9.90
N PRO A 40 -15.91 4.86 8.69
CA PRO A 40 -15.85 3.41 8.54
C PRO A 40 -14.70 2.85 9.38
N LYS A 41 -14.91 1.66 9.97
CA LYS A 41 -13.92 1.09 10.90
C LYS A 41 -12.60 0.91 10.16
N LEU A 42 -11.50 1.30 10.79
CA LEU A 42 -10.17 1.15 10.20
C LEU A 42 -9.88 -0.33 9.86
N ALA A 43 -10.48 -1.23 10.63
CA ALA A 43 -10.46 -2.66 10.41
C ALA A 43 -11.05 -3.10 9.06
N ASP A 44 -11.99 -2.32 8.49
CA ASP A 44 -12.55 -2.62 7.17
C ASP A 44 -11.58 -2.21 6.07
N LEU A 45 -10.79 -1.15 6.25
CA LEU A 45 -9.82 -0.66 5.26
C LEU A 45 -8.44 -1.33 5.34
N ILE A 46 -8.13 -2.03 6.43
CA ILE A 46 -6.78 -2.54 6.68
C ILE A 46 -6.28 -3.50 5.59
N GLY A 47 -7.17 -4.32 5.01
CA GLY A 47 -6.79 -5.27 3.96
C GLY A 47 -6.47 -4.57 2.63
N THR A 48 -7.23 -3.54 2.26
CA THR A 48 -6.92 -2.68 1.11
C THR A 48 -5.61 -1.91 1.32
N LEU A 49 -5.39 -1.37 2.52
CA LEU A 49 -4.18 -0.61 2.85
C LEU A 49 -2.93 -1.49 2.86
N LEU A 50 -3.01 -2.68 3.46
CA LEU A 50 -1.93 -3.68 3.44
C LEU A 50 -1.60 -4.11 2.01
N SER A 51 -2.63 -4.38 1.19
CA SER A 51 -2.43 -4.69 -0.23
C SER A 51 -1.68 -3.59 -0.96
N GLY A 52 -2.09 -2.32 -0.76
CA GLY A 52 -1.41 -1.16 -1.34
C GLY A 52 0.05 -1.04 -0.88
N LEU A 53 0.33 -1.17 0.42
CA LEU A 53 1.69 -1.14 0.98
C LEU A 53 2.58 -2.21 0.37
N PHE A 54 2.09 -3.44 0.26
CA PHE A 54 2.85 -4.53 -0.35
C PHE A 54 3.08 -4.33 -1.85
N LEU A 55 2.10 -3.78 -2.58
CA LEU A 55 2.25 -3.47 -3.99
C LEU A 55 3.31 -2.38 -4.23
N ILE A 56 3.33 -1.34 -3.40
CA ILE A 56 4.34 -0.27 -3.49
C ILE A 56 5.73 -0.79 -3.10
N ALA A 57 5.81 -1.69 -2.11
CA ALA A 57 7.06 -2.36 -1.75
C ALA A 57 7.60 -3.25 -2.89
N ALA A 58 6.73 -3.99 -3.58
CA ALA A 58 7.08 -4.75 -4.77
C ALA A 58 7.53 -3.85 -5.93
N LEU A 59 6.86 -2.71 -6.13
CA LEU A 59 7.26 -1.72 -7.12
C LEU A 59 8.65 -1.17 -6.81
N ARG A 60 8.91 -0.81 -5.54
CA ARG A 60 10.22 -0.33 -5.09
C ARG A 60 11.31 -1.36 -5.36
N SER A 61 11.08 -2.63 -4.99
CA SER A 61 12.06 -3.70 -5.19
C SER A 61 12.38 -3.90 -6.67
N GLY A 62 11.37 -3.85 -7.55
CA GLY A 62 11.56 -3.91 -9.00
C GLY A 62 12.35 -2.72 -9.56
N LEU A 63 12.10 -1.50 -9.06
CA LEU A 63 12.80 -0.29 -9.50
C LEU A 63 14.26 -0.23 -9.03
N THR A 64 14.55 -0.69 -7.81
CA THR A 64 15.91 -0.66 -7.26
C THR A 64 16.78 -1.85 -7.70
N GLY A 65 16.28 -2.72 -8.59
CA GLY A 65 16.99 -3.92 -9.04
C GLY A 65 17.20 -4.96 -7.92
N ALA A 66 16.28 -5.02 -6.95
CA ALA A 66 16.34 -6.03 -5.90
C ALA A 66 16.02 -7.43 -6.47
N ASP A 67 16.34 -8.46 -5.70
CA ASP A 67 16.09 -9.85 -6.09
C ASP A 67 14.60 -10.07 -6.43
N TRP A 68 14.35 -10.81 -7.51
CA TRP A 68 13.00 -11.13 -7.98
C TRP A 68 12.17 -11.86 -6.91
N THR A 69 12.82 -12.62 -6.02
CA THR A 69 12.19 -13.31 -4.89
C THR A 69 11.53 -12.33 -3.91
N VAL A 70 12.16 -11.18 -3.65
CA VAL A 70 11.63 -10.12 -2.78
C VAL A 70 10.38 -9.51 -3.42
N THR A 71 10.44 -9.19 -4.71
CA THR A 71 9.29 -8.68 -5.48
C THR A 71 8.14 -9.68 -5.50
N ALA A 72 8.42 -10.97 -5.76
CA ALA A 72 7.41 -12.02 -5.75
C ALA A 72 6.75 -12.17 -4.37
N THR A 73 7.53 -12.13 -3.30
CA THR A 73 7.02 -12.22 -1.91
C THR A 73 6.05 -11.08 -1.61
N PHE A 74 6.41 -9.85 -1.98
CA PHE A 74 5.53 -8.70 -1.78
C PHE A 74 4.27 -8.77 -2.64
N LEU A 75 4.36 -9.21 -3.90
CA LEU A 75 3.18 -9.40 -4.75
C LEU A 75 2.24 -10.47 -4.19
N THR A 76 2.77 -11.59 -3.71
CA THR A 76 1.96 -12.62 -3.06
C THR A 76 1.31 -12.10 -1.79
N ALA A 77 2.04 -11.36 -0.96
CA ALA A 77 1.49 -10.73 0.25
C ALA A 77 0.39 -9.70 -0.06
N ALA A 78 0.56 -8.92 -1.13
CA ALA A 78 -0.47 -7.98 -1.62
C ALA A 78 -1.74 -8.71 -2.01
N LEU A 79 -1.61 -9.78 -2.81
CA LEU A 79 -2.73 -10.61 -3.26
C LEU A 79 -3.47 -11.25 -2.09
N LEU A 80 -2.75 -11.85 -1.14
CA LEU A 80 -3.34 -12.48 0.04
C LEU A 80 -4.08 -11.46 0.91
N SER A 81 -3.50 -10.28 1.11
CA SER A 81 -4.13 -9.20 1.89
C SER A 81 -5.42 -8.70 1.23
N HIS A 82 -5.39 -8.58 -0.11
CA HIS A 82 -6.56 -8.17 -0.88
C HIS A 82 -7.67 -9.23 -0.87
N LEU A 83 -7.30 -10.51 -1.01
CA LEU A 83 -8.26 -11.61 -0.99
C LEU A 83 -8.92 -11.75 0.39
N PHE A 84 -8.15 -11.54 1.45
CA PHE A 84 -8.66 -11.49 2.81
C PHE A 84 -9.62 -10.32 3.07
N ASP A 85 -9.32 -9.14 2.50
CA ASP A 85 -10.22 -7.97 2.53
C ASP A 85 -11.55 -8.29 1.85
N LEU A 86 -11.49 -8.86 0.64
CA LEU A 86 -12.66 -9.31 -0.12
C LEU A 86 -13.48 -10.33 0.66
N TRP A 87 -12.82 -11.32 1.28
CA TRP A 87 -13.52 -12.36 2.04
C TRP A 87 -14.20 -11.80 3.29
N ARG A 88 -13.56 -10.84 3.99
CA ARG A 88 -14.18 -10.16 5.15
C ARG A 88 -15.34 -9.26 4.76
N ARG A 89 -15.26 -8.64 3.60
CA ARG A 89 -16.30 -7.74 3.08
C ARG A 89 -17.39 -8.48 2.31
N TRP A 90 -17.21 -9.76 2.01
CA TRP A 90 -18.19 -10.57 1.32
C TRP A 90 -19.45 -10.66 2.19
N PRO A 91 -20.59 -10.10 1.74
CA PRO A 91 -21.83 -10.27 2.47
C PRO A 91 -22.19 -11.74 2.44
N SER A 92 -22.15 -12.40 3.61
CA SER A 92 -22.78 -13.70 3.81
C SER A 92 -24.30 -13.48 3.75
N SER A 93 -24.82 -13.36 2.54
CA SER A 93 -26.25 -13.47 2.22
C SER A 93 -26.68 -14.93 2.26
#